data_AF-A0A3N5L302-F1
#
_entry.id   AF-A0A3N5L302-F1
#
_cell.length_a   1.000
_cell.length_b   1.000
_cell.length_c   1.000
_cell.angle_alpha   90.00
_cell.angle_beta   90.00
_cell.angle_gamma   90.00
#
_symmetry.space_group_name_H-M   'P 1'
#
loop_
_entity.id
_entity.type
_entity.pdbx_description
1 polymer ?
#
loop_
_entity_poly.entity_id
_entity_poly.type
_entity_poly.pdbx_seq_one_letter_code
_entity_poly.pdbx_strand_id
1 'polypeptide(L)'
;MLEILHSILVSGKDSPFVNRFYEICCNMSIAHLRMQKNISSSKYLTQNLGCTFEELASDCIADLFEEKDRYFIHFNTYFEKICKTKKIKHDEEVKAYLKEIIRKRTNQYTANLRENLGDMYWKTRKAVRIYLQRNQDKYQKISHHNENYILLVENNENDFDSEQFPPEELLFEIFMKKYNHFFVSEVVENIFIILSNQCKFCKAIKEDYLFSIVKKAYERRLSDNIKYNYPERELN
;
A
#
# COMPACT_ATOMS: atom_id res chain seq x y z
N MET A 1 -15.44 20.67 -11.89
CA MET A 1 -15.40 19.35 -11.21
C MET A 1 -16.24 18.32 -11.93
N LEU A 2 -17.43 18.68 -12.40
CA LEU A 2 -18.29 17.88 -13.27
C LEU A 2 -17.54 17.35 -14.49
N GLU A 3 -16.80 18.22 -15.19
CA GLU A 3 -15.98 17.84 -16.35
C GLU A 3 -14.94 16.76 -16.00
N ILE A 4 -14.18 16.98 -14.92
CA ILE A 4 -13.18 16.03 -14.42
C ILE A 4 -13.85 14.70 -14.11
N LEU A 5 -14.91 14.71 -13.29
CA LEU A 5 -15.63 13.49 -12.93
C LEU A 5 -16.18 12.77 -14.17
N HIS A 6 -16.82 13.48 -15.09
CA HIS A 6 -17.36 12.90 -16.31
C HIS A 6 -16.27 12.25 -17.16
N SER A 7 -15.13 12.93 -17.33
CA SER A 7 -13.98 12.37 -18.02
C SER A 7 -13.45 11.10 -17.35
N ILE A 8 -13.41 11.06 -16.02
CA ILE A 8 -12.99 9.88 -15.25
C ILE A 8 -13.99 8.72 -15.42
N LEU A 9 -15.29 8.99 -15.38
CA LEU A 9 -16.32 7.96 -15.52
C LEU A 9 -16.36 7.36 -16.94
N VAL A 10 -16.09 8.17 -17.97
CA VAL A 10 -16.17 7.76 -19.39
C VAL A 10 -14.85 7.18 -19.91
N SER A 11 -13.71 7.76 -19.52
CA SER A 11 -12.39 7.39 -20.03
C SER A 11 -11.56 6.58 -19.03
N GLY A 12 -12.01 6.47 -17.78
CA GLY A 12 -11.29 5.70 -16.74
C GLY A 12 -9.86 6.20 -16.55
N LYS A 13 -8.91 5.27 -16.57
CA LYS A 13 -7.47 5.57 -16.42
C LYS A 13 -6.87 6.39 -17.56
N ASP A 14 -7.49 6.33 -18.74
CA ASP A 14 -7.04 7.08 -19.93
C ASP A 14 -7.51 8.54 -19.90
N SER A 15 -8.21 8.97 -18.84
CA SER A 15 -8.63 10.35 -18.68
C SER A 15 -7.41 11.30 -18.55
N PRO A 16 -7.38 12.43 -19.29
CA PRO A 16 -6.33 13.44 -19.13
C PRO A 16 -6.35 14.11 -17.74
N PHE A 17 -7.41 13.88 -16.95
CA PHE A 17 -7.55 14.44 -15.62
C PHE A 17 -7.26 13.44 -14.50
N VAL A 18 -6.78 12.23 -14.79
CA VAL A 18 -6.64 11.16 -13.79
C VAL A 18 -5.75 11.55 -12.61
N ASN A 19 -4.56 12.09 -12.87
CA ASN A 19 -3.63 12.53 -11.83
C ASN A 19 -4.23 13.68 -10.99
N ARG A 20 -4.86 14.64 -11.66
CA ARG A 20 -5.53 15.76 -10.98
C ARG A 20 -6.71 15.27 -10.11
N PHE A 21 -7.47 14.30 -10.59
CA PHE A 21 -8.60 13.73 -9.86
C PHE A 21 -8.12 12.95 -8.63
N TYR A 22 -7.03 12.19 -8.78
CA TYR A 22 -6.35 11.51 -7.68
C TYR A 22 -5.88 12.50 -6.61
N GLU A 23 -5.17 13.56 -6.99
CA GLU A 23 -4.71 14.61 -6.09
C GLU A 23 -5.87 15.27 -5.32
N ILE A 24 -6.99 15.56 -6.01
CA ILE A 24 -8.18 16.13 -5.36
C ILE A 24 -8.74 15.16 -4.31
N CYS A 25 -8.83 13.88 -4.63
CA CYS A 25 -9.33 12.87 -3.70
C CYS A 25 -8.38 12.68 -2.50
N CYS A 26 -7.07 12.65 -2.74
CA CYS A 26 -6.04 12.63 -1.70
C CYS A 26 -6.17 13.83 -0.77
N ASN A 27 -6.25 15.04 -1.31
CA ASN A 27 -6.39 16.26 -0.53
C ASN A 27 -7.68 16.27 0.33
N MET A 28 -8.79 15.75 -0.19
CA MET A 28 -10.01 15.56 0.58
C MET A 28 -9.83 14.56 1.73
N SER A 29 -9.11 13.46 1.50
CA SER A 29 -8.80 12.48 2.54
C SER A 29 -7.87 13.05 3.60
N ILE A 30 -6.80 13.76 3.22
CA ILE A 30 -5.90 14.46 4.14
C ILE A 30 -6.68 15.43 5.04
N ALA A 31 -7.55 16.25 4.44
CA ALA A 31 -8.37 17.21 5.19
C ALA A 31 -9.23 16.48 6.24
N HIS A 32 -9.82 15.33 5.87
CA HIS A 32 -10.61 14.53 6.80
C HIS A 32 -9.76 13.86 7.89
N LEU A 33 -8.61 13.28 7.55
CA LEU A 33 -7.67 12.67 8.50
C LEU A 33 -7.20 13.69 9.56
N ARG A 34 -6.92 14.93 9.16
CA ARG A 34 -6.53 16.03 10.08
C ARG A 34 -7.63 16.38 11.08
N MET A 35 -8.90 16.21 10.71
CA MET A 35 -10.04 16.46 11.60
C MET A 35 -10.29 15.34 12.60
N GLN A 36 -9.71 14.14 12.39
CA GLN A 36 -9.86 13.04 13.32
C GLN A 36 -8.97 13.25 14.56
N LYS A 37 -9.57 13.32 15.75
CA LYS A 37 -8.85 13.59 17.02
C LYS A 37 -7.66 12.64 17.28
N ASN A 38 -7.71 11.41 16.77
CA ASN A 38 -6.67 10.40 16.98
C ASN A 38 -5.51 10.49 15.96
N ILE A 39 -5.69 11.22 14.85
CA ILE A 39 -4.74 11.32 13.72
C ILE A 39 -4.35 12.79 13.47
N SER A 40 -4.86 13.71 14.28
CA SER A 40 -4.81 15.17 14.07
C SER A 40 -3.42 15.80 14.11
N SER A 41 -2.38 15.10 14.60
CA SER A 41 -1.02 15.62 14.62
C SER A 41 -0.10 14.85 13.67
N SER A 42 0.66 15.59 12.85
CA SER A 42 1.74 15.02 12.03
C SER A 42 2.75 14.26 12.89
N LYS A 43 2.92 14.67 14.15
CA LYS A 43 3.75 14.00 15.15
C LYS A 43 3.22 12.61 15.52
N TYR A 44 1.90 12.42 15.68
CA TYR A 44 1.33 11.09 15.88
C TYR A 44 1.54 10.19 14.66
N LEU A 45 1.32 10.72 13.45
CA LEU A 45 1.54 9.98 12.21
C LEU A 45 3.00 9.56 12.02
N THR A 46 3.94 10.50 12.13
CA THR A 46 5.37 10.21 11.92
C THR A 46 5.99 9.40 13.06
N GLN A 47 5.61 9.65 14.32
CA GLN A 47 6.19 8.95 15.47
C GLN A 47 5.56 7.57 15.71
N ASN A 48 4.22 7.45 15.63
CA ASN A 48 3.52 6.20 15.93
C ASN A 48 3.24 5.35 14.68
N LEU A 49 2.85 5.98 13.57
CA LEU A 49 2.48 5.26 12.34
C LEU A 49 3.61 5.22 11.30
N GLY A 50 4.64 6.06 11.43
CA GLY A 50 5.79 6.09 10.52
C GLY A 50 5.44 6.48 9.08
N CYS A 51 4.33 7.19 8.86
CA CYS A 51 3.87 7.63 7.54
C CYS A 51 3.52 9.12 7.54
N THR A 52 3.39 9.70 6.35
CA THR A 52 2.85 11.06 6.19
C THR A 52 1.34 11.04 5.99
N PHE A 53 0.70 12.21 6.04
CA PHE A 53 -0.72 12.33 5.72
C PHE A 53 -1.02 11.92 4.29
N GLU A 54 -0.12 12.25 3.36
CA GLU A 54 -0.23 11.97 1.93
C GLU A 54 -0.22 10.46 1.68
N GLU A 55 0.69 9.74 2.34
CA GLU A 55 0.77 8.29 2.24
C GLU A 55 -0.46 7.59 2.83
N LEU A 56 -0.92 8.03 4.01
CA LEU A 56 -2.13 7.47 4.62
C LEU A 56 -3.39 7.79 3.81
N ALA A 57 -3.48 8.99 3.24
CA ALA A 57 -4.59 9.40 2.39
C ALA A 57 -4.64 8.61 1.08
N SER A 58 -3.48 8.40 0.45
CA SER A 58 -3.30 7.53 -0.71
C SER A 58 -3.85 6.13 -0.40
N ASP A 59 -3.44 5.55 0.72
CA ASP A 59 -3.91 4.22 1.16
C ASP A 59 -5.44 4.20 1.40
N CYS A 60 -6.01 5.28 1.97
CA CYS A 60 -7.44 5.37 2.29
C CYS A 60 -8.36 5.41 1.06
N ILE A 61 -7.85 5.83 -0.09
CA ILE A 61 -8.64 6.01 -1.31
C ILE A 61 -8.25 5.04 -2.42
N ALA A 62 -7.20 4.23 -2.23
CA ALA A 62 -6.65 3.35 -3.24
C ALA A 62 -7.70 2.42 -3.86
N ASP A 63 -8.63 1.91 -3.06
CA ASP A 63 -9.72 1.06 -3.52
C ASP A 63 -10.66 1.78 -4.51
N LEU A 64 -10.84 3.09 -4.39
CA LEU A 64 -11.65 3.85 -5.35
C LEU A 64 -11.05 3.86 -6.75
N PHE A 65 -9.74 3.70 -6.85
CA PHE A 65 -8.98 3.66 -8.10
C PHE A 65 -8.67 2.22 -8.55
N GLU A 66 -9.32 1.21 -7.97
CA GLU A 66 -9.22 -0.18 -8.47
C GLU A 66 -9.72 -0.25 -9.92
N GLU A 67 -8.84 -0.73 -10.80
CA GLU A 67 -9.07 -0.78 -12.23
C GLU A 67 -9.64 -2.13 -12.67
N LYS A 68 -10.61 -2.09 -13.58
CA LYS A 68 -11.00 -3.24 -14.41
C LYS A 68 -11.41 -2.76 -15.78
N ASP A 69 -10.87 -3.42 -16.81
CA ASP A 69 -11.14 -3.08 -18.21
C ASP A 69 -10.92 -1.58 -18.49
N ARG A 70 -9.88 -0.99 -17.88
CA ARG A 70 -9.49 0.45 -17.90
C ARG A 70 -10.34 1.42 -17.06
N TYR A 71 -11.41 0.95 -16.42
CA TYR A 71 -12.34 1.77 -15.64
C TYR A 71 -12.13 1.65 -14.13
N PHE A 72 -12.40 2.73 -13.39
CA PHE A 72 -12.41 2.72 -11.93
C PHE A 72 -13.76 2.21 -11.40
N ILE A 73 -13.81 0.94 -11.05
CA ILE A 73 -15.08 0.22 -10.80
C ILE A 73 -15.86 0.84 -9.66
N HIS A 74 -15.19 1.16 -8.55
CA HIS A 74 -15.85 1.66 -7.34
C HIS A 74 -16.39 3.07 -7.53
N PHE A 75 -15.65 3.94 -8.24
CA PHE A 75 -16.16 5.25 -8.64
C PHE A 75 -17.36 5.13 -9.57
N ASN A 76 -17.26 4.30 -10.63
CA ASN A 76 -18.35 4.08 -11.57
C ASN A 76 -19.60 3.56 -10.87
N THR A 77 -19.46 2.54 -10.02
CA THR A 77 -20.58 1.95 -9.27
C THR A 77 -21.25 2.96 -8.34
N TYR A 78 -20.45 3.79 -7.65
CA TYR A 78 -20.98 4.80 -6.73
C TYR A 78 -21.74 5.89 -7.48
N PHE A 79 -21.12 6.48 -8.51
CA PHE A 79 -21.73 7.56 -9.26
C PHE A 79 -22.87 7.10 -10.17
N GLU A 80 -22.85 5.86 -10.66
CA GLU A 80 -23.99 5.28 -11.38
C GLU A 80 -25.24 5.26 -10.50
N LYS A 81 -25.11 4.82 -9.24
CA LYS A 81 -26.21 4.85 -8.26
C LYS A 81 -26.70 6.27 -8.00
N ILE A 82 -25.79 7.24 -7.88
CA ILE A 82 -26.17 8.65 -7.68
C ILE A 82 -26.87 9.20 -8.92
N CYS A 83 -26.30 9.05 -10.12
CA CYS A 83 -26.89 9.54 -11.36
C CYS A 83 -28.27 8.93 -11.64
N LYS A 84 -28.49 7.65 -11.28
CA LYS A 84 -29.81 7.00 -11.37
C LYS A 84 -30.84 7.57 -10.39
N THR A 85 -30.41 8.02 -9.21
CA THR A 85 -31.30 8.46 -8.12
C THR A 85 -31.45 9.99 -8.04
N LYS A 86 -30.49 10.74 -8.55
CA LYS A 86 -30.36 12.20 -8.42
C LYS A 86 -29.78 12.80 -9.70
N LYS A 87 -30.42 13.86 -10.22
CA LYS A 87 -29.86 14.66 -11.33
C LYS A 87 -28.82 15.63 -10.78
N ILE A 88 -27.55 15.24 -10.79
CA ILE A 88 -26.42 16.13 -10.47
C ILE A 88 -26.35 17.22 -11.56
N LYS A 89 -26.37 18.49 -11.16
CA LYS A 89 -26.31 19.64 -12.08
C LYS A 89 -25.19 20.62 -11.78
N HIS A 90 -24.66 20.62 -10.55
CA HIS A 90 -23.69 21.61 -10.11
C HIS A 90 -22.39 21.00 -9.59
N ASP A 91 -21.29 21.72 -9.79
CA ASP A 91 -19.94 21.36 -9.33
C ASP A 91 -19.89 21.14 -7.81
N GLU A 92 -20.64 21.93 -7.04
CA GLU A 92 -20.71 21.79 -5.58
C GLU A 92 -21.40 20.49 -5.14
N GLU A 93 -22.39 20.01 -5.89
CA GLU A 93 -23.03 18.72 -5.61
C GLU A 93 -22.04 17.58 -5.85
N VAL A 94 -21.28 17.63 -6.95
CA VAL A 94 -20.20 16.66 -7.22
C VAL A 94 -19.17 16.67 -6.10
N LYS A 95 -18.71 17.85 -5.67
CA LYS A 95 -17.76 17.97 -4.56
C LYS A 95 -18.34 17.40 -3.26
N ALA A 96 -19.62 17.62 -2.98
CA ALA A 96 -20.27 17.07 -1.79
C ALA A 96 -20.30 15.54 -1.83
N TYR A 97 -20.68 14.94 -2.96
CA TYR A 97 -20.68 13.48 -3.12
C TYR A 97 -19.28 12.86 -3.06
N LEU A 98 -18.28 13.54 -3.66
CA LEU A 98 -16.87 13.15 -3.55
C LEU A 98 -16.41 13.22 -2.10
N LYS A 99 -16.66 14.32 -1.39
CA LYS A 99 -16.35 14.43 0.04
C LYS A 99 -17.01 13.31 0.83
N GLU A 100 -18.25 12.97 0.54
CA GLU A 100 -18.97 11.91 1.24
C GLU A 100 -18.33 10.53 1.04
N ILE A 101 -18.04 10.13 -0.20
CA ILE A 101 -17.40 8.83 -0.47
C ILE A 101 -15.97 8.80 0.08
N ILE A 102 -15.18 9.84 -0.10
CA ILE A 102 -13.81 9.92 0.43
C ILE A 102 -13.85 9.85 1.95
N ARG A 103 -14.77 10.56 2.61
CA ARG A 103 -14.97 10.48 4.06
C ARG A 103 -15.35 9.06 4.48
N LYS A 104 -16.29 8.43 3.78
CA LYS A 104 -16.74 7.07 4.09
C LYS A 104 -15.60 6.06 3.96
N ARG A 105 -14.83 6.13 2.86
CA ARG A 105 -13.66 5.26 2.62
C ARG A 105 -12.55 5.52 3.61
N THR A 106 -12.23 6.78 3.89
CA THR A 106 -11.23 7.13 4.92
C THR A 106 -11.66 6.60 6.29
N ASN A 107 -12.93 6.76 6.69
CA ASN A 107 -13.43 6.20 7.94
C ASN A 107 -13.37 4.67 7.95
N GLN A 108 -13.86 4.02 6.89
CA GLN A 108 -13.86 2.57 6.76
C GLN A 108 -12.44 2.02 6.77
N TYR A 109 -11.50 2.66 6.07
CA TYR A 109 -10.10 2.33 6.08
C TYR A 109 -9.52 2.52 7.48
N THR A 110 -9.72 3.66 8.15
CA THR A 110 -9.25 3.87 9.53
C THR A 110 -9.87 2.92 10.56
N ALA A 111 -11.12 2.51 10.37
CA ALA A 111 -11.80 1.53 11.20
C ALA A 111 -11.25 0.12 10.94
N ASN A 112 -11.14 -0.28 9.67
CA ASN A 112 -10.50 -1.53 9.26
C ASN A 112 -9.01 -1.57 9.65
N LEU A 113 -8.29 -0.46 9.61
CA LEU A 113 -6.93 -0.32 10.14
C LEU A 113 -6.89 -0.63 11.64
N ARG A 114 -7.92 -0.18 12.37
CA ARG A 114 -8.05 -0.39 13.82
C ARG A 114 -8.50 -1.81 14.18
N GLU A 115 -9.36 -2.40 13.36
CA GLU A 115 -9.99 -3.71 13.58
C GLU A 115 -9.16 -4.89 13.01
N ASN A 116 -8.57 -4.74 11.82
CA ASN A 116 -7.90 -5.83 11.10
C ASN A 116 -6.38 -5.85 11.21
N LEU A 117 -5.70 -4.70 11.41
CA LEU A 117 -4.27 -4.63 11.09
C LEU A 117 -3.31 -4.72 12.27
N GLY A 118 -3.75 -4.46 13.50
CA GLY A 118 -2.87 -4.45 14.68
C GLY A 118 -1.65 -3.54 14.52
N ASP A 119 -0.83 -3.43 15.57
CA ASP A 119 0.43 -2.65 15.53
C ASP A 119 1.44 -3.15 14.47
N MET A 120 1.26 -4.37 13.97
CA MET A 120 2.28 -5.14 13.28
C MET A 120 2.58 -4.66 11.87
N TYR A 121 1.53 -4.34 11.11
CA TYR A 121 1.68 -3.82 9.74
C TYR A 121 2.46 -2.50 9.76
N TRP A 122 2.10 -1.59 10.67
CA TRP A 122 2.76 -0.29 10.82
C TRP A 122 4.18 -0.41 11.34
N LYS A 123 4.42 -1.25 12.35
CA LYS A 123 5.77 -1.56 12.84
C LYS A 123 6.65 -2.13 11.72
N THR A 124 6.09 -3.01 10.89
CA THR A 124 6.82 -3.64 9.79
C THR A 124 7.13 -2.65 8.66
N ARG A 125 6.13 -1.91 8.16
CA ARG A 125 6.32 -0.87 7.14
C ARG A 125 7.34 0.17 7.58
N LYS A 126 7.21 0.68 8.81
CA LYS A 126 8.15 1.65 9.40
C LYS A 126 9.56 1.07 9.51
N ALA A 127 9.69 -0.16 10.01
CA ALA A 127 10.99 -0.81 10.15
C ALA A 127 11.68 -1.01 8.79
N VAL A 128 10.94 -1.44 7.76
CA VAL A 128 11.49 -1.60 6.40
C VAL A 128 11.93 -0.24 5.85
N ARG A 129 11.09 0.79 5.95
CA ARG A 129 11.45 2.13 5.45
C ARG A 129 12.66 2.73 6.17
N ILE A 130 12.71 2.66 7.50
CA ILE A 130 13.86 3.16 8.28
C ILE A 130 15.12 2.38 7.90
N TYR A 131 15.02 1.07 7.73
CA TYR A 131 16.15 0.25 7.31
C TYR A 131 16.66 0.69 5.92
N LEU A 132 15.77 0.83 4.93
CA LEU A 132 16.14 1.30 3.59
C LEU A 132 16.74 2.71 3.61
N GLN A 133 16.16 3.63 4.40
CA GLN A 133 16.68 5.00 4.57
C GLN A 133 18.07 5.05 5.21
N ARG A 134 18.38 4.13 6.13
CA ARG A 134 19.70 4.03 6.76
C ARG A 134 20.75 3.37 5.87
N ASN A 135 20.32 2.66 4.83
CA ASN A 135 21.16 1.91 3.91
C ASN A 135 20.99 2.42 2.46
N GLN A 136 20.88 3.74 2.27
CA GLN A 136 20.72 4.35 0.95
C GLN A 136 21.94 4.17 0.03
N ASP A 137 23.10 3.86 0.62
CA ASP A 137 24.31 3.43 -0.07
C ASP A 137 24.16 2.05 -0.74
N LYS A 138 23.26 1.21 -0.22
CA LYS A 138 23.00 -0.14 -0.73
C LYS A 138 21.72 -0.27 -1.53
N TYR A 139 20.69 0.51 -1.20
CA TYR A 139 19.38 0.43 -1.82
C TYR A 139 18.98 1.74 -2.50
N GLN A 140 18.55 1.63 -3.75
CA GLN A 140 18.03 2.75 -4.52
C GLN A 140 16.52 2.60 -4.73
N LYS A 141 15.79 3.72 -4.62
CA LYS A 141 14.39 3.81 -5.04
C LYS A 141 14.33 4.35 -6.47
N ILE A 142 13.60 3.67 -7.35
CA ILE A 142 13.35 4.10 -8.73
C ILE A 142 11.85 4.09 -8.99
N SER A 143 11.35 5.12 -9.66
CA SER A 143 9.98 5.16 -10.15
C SER A 143 9.94 4.71 -11.61
N HIS A 144 9.11 3.72 -11.92
CA HIS A 144 8.93 3.18 -13.26
C HIS A 144 7.45 2.85 -13.48
N HIS A 145 6.85 3.32 -14.58
CA HIS A 145 5.41 3.20 -14.85
C HIS A 145 4.48 3.57 -13.67
N ASN A 146 4.79 4.68 -12.97
CA ASN A 146 4.06 5.18 -11.79
C ASN A 146 4.12 4.27 -10.54
N GLU A 147 4.96 3.24 -10.55
CA GLU A 147 5.20 2.38 -9.40
C GLU A 147 6.59 2.64 -8.83
N ASN A 148 6.73 2.47 -7.52
CA ASN A 148 8.00 2.64 -6.81
C ASN A 148 8.66 1.28 -6.59
N TYR A 149 9.86 1.14 -7.14
CA TYR A 149 10.71 -0.03 -7.03
C TYR A 149 11.89 0.23 -6.12
N ILE A 150 12.38 -0.81 -5.47
CA ILE A 150 13.59 -0.83 -4.67
C ILE A 150 14.54 -1.87 -5.29
N LEU A 151 15.80 -1.51 -5.44
CA LEU A 151 16.85 -2.33 -6.03
C LEU A 151 18.16 -2.14 -5.26
N LEU A 152 19.10 -3.08 -5.43
CA LEU A 152 20.48 -2.90 -4.97
C LEU A 152 21.21 -1.91 -5.89
N VAL A 153 21.98 -1.00 -5.29
CA VAL A 153 22.82 -0.03 -6.01
C VAL A 153 23.84 -0.72 -6.93
N GLU A 154 24.32 -1.90 -6.55
CA GLU A 154 25.30 -2.68 -7.33
C GLU A 154 24.69 -3.35 -8.58
N ASN A 155 23.36 -3.43 -8.68
CA ASN A 155 22.67 -4.01 -9.84
C ASN A 155 22.53 -2.96 -10.94
N ASN A 156 23.54 -2.86 -11.81
CA ASN A 156 23.53 -1.99 -12.99
C ASN A 156 22.63 -2.50 -14.13
N GLU A 157 22.27 -3.79 -14.12
CA GLU A 157 21.36 -4.41 -15.08
C GLU A 157 20.04 -4.73 -14.38
N ASN A 158 19.04 -3.86 -14.54
CA ASN A 158 17.67 -4.15 -14.15
C ASN A 158 16.78 -4.10 -15.39
N ASP A 159 16.19 -5.24 -15.69
CA ASP A 159 15.10 -5.34 -16.64
C ASP A 159 13.79 -5.22 -15.86
N PHE A 160 13.12 -4.06 -15.99
CA PHE A 160 11.83 -3.81 -15.34
C PHE A 160 10.67 -4.47 -16.10
N ASP A 161 10.89 -4.92 -17.34
CA ASP A 161 9.90 -5.64 -18.14
C ASP A 161 9.89 -7.16 -17.82
N SER A 162 10.94 -7.64 -17.14
CA SER A 162 11.00 -9.00 -16.60
C SER A 162 9.95 -9.23 -15.50
N GLU A 163 9.46 -10.46 -15.40
CA GLU A 163 8.48 -10.85 -14.38
C GLU A 163 9.04 -10.67 -12.96
N GLN A 164 8.19 -10.31 -12.01
CA GLN A 164 8.58 -10.28 -10.60
C GLN A 164 8.66 -11.69 -10.03
N PHE A 165 9.61 -11.88 -9.11
CA PHE A 165 9.74 -13.13 -8.39
C PHE A 165 8.43 -13.45 -7.64
N PRO A 166 7.86 -14.67 -7.78
CA PRO A 166 6.58 -15.00 -7.18
C PRO A 166 6.56 -14.89 -5.64
N PRO A 167 5.49 -14.34 -5.02
CA PRO A 167 5.44 -14.07 -3.58
C PRO A 167 5.62 -15.29 -2.70
N GLU A 168 4.92 -16.36 -3.05
CA GLU A 168 4.89 -17.60 -2.30
C GLU A 168 6.22 -18.33 -2.38
N GLU A 169 6.88 -18.29 -3.54
CA GLU A 169 8.22 -18.85 -3.74
C GLU A 169 9.27 -18.04 -2.99
N LEU A 170 9.19 -16.70 -3.02
CA LEU A 170 10.11 -15.82 -2.31
C LEU A 170 10.04 -16.07 -0.80
N LEU A 171 8.83 -16.19 -0.27
CA LEU A 171 8.60 -16.52 1.13
C LEU A 171 9.16 -17.89 1.47
N PHE A 172 8.91 -18.90 0.63
CA PHE A 172 9.45 -20.24 0.83
C PHE A 172 10.98 -20.23 0.92
N GLU A 173 11.66 -19.56 -0.01
CA GLU A 173 13.11 -19.41 -0.03
C GLU A 173 13.65 -18.70 1.22
N ILE A 174 12.98 -17.63 1.69
CA ILE A 174 13.33 -16.94 2.94
C ILE A 174 13.25 -17.90 4.14
N PHE A 175 12.19 -18.73 4.22
CA PHE A 175 11.99 -19.66 5.34
C PHE A 175 12.95 -20.85 5.30
N MET A 176 13.30 -21.35 4.11
CA MET A 176 14.18 -22.51 3.93
C MET A 176 15.60 -22.27 4.43
N LYS A 177 16.06 -21.02 4.46
CA LYS A 177 17.41 -20.68 4.94
C LYS A 177 17.61 -20.77 6.47
N LYS A 178 16.61 -21.23 7.24
CA LYS A 178 16.68 -21.51 8.69
C LYS A 178 17.28 -20.37 9.54
N TYR A 179 16.92 -19.13 9.25
CA TYR A 179 17.34 -18.01 10.08
C TYR A 179 16.51 -17.96 11.36
N ASN A 180 17.12 -18.34 12.48
CA ASN A 180 16.48 -18.39 13.81
C ASN A 180 16.02 -17.00 14.31
N HIS A 181 16.41 -15.93 13.62
CA HIS A 181 16.02 -14.57 13.89
C HIS A 181 15.36 -13.98 12.64
N PHE A 182 14.16 -13.42 12.79
CA PHE A 182 13.49 -12.66 11.75
C PHE A 182 13.52 -11.19 12.16
N PHE A 183 14.69 -10.56 11.97
CA PHE A 183 14.77 -9.11 12.01
C PHE A 183 14.43 -8.54 10.64
N VAL A 184 13.78 -7.38 10.61
CA VAL A 184 13.37 -6.73 9.35
C VAL A 184 14.56 -6.50 8.42
N SER A 185 15.72 -6.12 8.97
CA SER A 185 16.97 -5.98 8.22
C SER A 185 17.37 -7.27 7.50
N GLU A 186 17.37 -8.40 8.21
CA GLU A 186 17.76 -9.69 7.67
C GLU A 186 16.78 -10.18 6.61
N VAL A 187 15.47 -9.98 6.81
CA VAL A 187 14.45 -10.36 5.82
C VAL A 187 14.63 -9.53 4.54
N VAL A 188 14.83 -8.22 4.67
CA VAL A 188 15.07 -7.34 3.51
C VAL A 188 16.36 -7.74 2.79
N GLU A 189 17.47 -7.93 3.50
CA GLU A 189 18.74 -8.38 2.91
C GLU A 189 18.58 -9.69 2.16
N ASN A 190 17.90 -10.67 2.76
CA ASN A 190 17.68 -11.98 2.15
C ASN A 190 16.82 -11.89 0.89
N ILE A 191 15.79 -11.04 0.87
CA ILE A 191 14.99 -10.81 -0.34
C ILE A 191 15.93 -10.37 -1.48
N PHE A 192 16.78 -9.38 -1.24
CA PHE A 192 17.67 -8.87 -2.29
C PHE A 192 18.78 -9.86 -2.68
N ILE A 193 19.26 -10.70 -1.75
CA ILE A 193 20.17 -11.81 -2.06
C ILE A 193 19.47 -12.83 -2.98
N ILE A 194 18.22 -13.20 -2.67
CA ILE A 194 17.45 -14.15 -3.50
C ILE A 194 17.27 -13.56 -4.88
N LEU A 195 16.75 -12.34 -4.99
CA LEU A 195 16.51 -11.65 -6.27
C LEU A 195 17.78 -11.54 -7.12
N SER A 196 18.91 -11.19 -6.51
CA SER A 196 20.18 -11.01 -7.24
C SER A 196 20.75 -12.30 -7.81
N ASN A 197 20.41 -13.45 -7.21
CA ASN A 197 20.83 -14.77 -7.70
C ASN A 197 19.93 -15.31 -8.83
N GLN A 198 18.87 -14.61 -9.21
CA GLN A 198 17.95 -15.05 -10.26
C GLN A 198 18.30 -14.41 -11.60
N CYS A 199 18.42 -15.24 -12.64
CA CYS A 199 18.74 -14.77 -13.99
C CYS A 199 17.51 -14.37 -14.81
N LYS A 200 16.30 -14.83 -14.44
CA LYS A 200 15.08 -14.70 -15.26
C LYS A 200 14.07 -13.68 -14.75
N PHE A 201 14.25 -13.19 -13.53
CA PHE A 201 13.27 -12.35 -12.85
C PHE A 201 13.81 -10.94 -12.64
N CYS A 202 12.89 -9.99 -12.52
CA CYS A 202 13.22 -8.63 -12.15
C CYS A 202 13.96 -8.62 -10.80
N LYS A 203 15.14 -8.01 -10.77
CA LYS A 203 15.96 -7.88 -9.56
C LYS A 203 15.50 -6.71 -8.67
N ALA A 204 14.56 -5.91 -9.15
CA ALA A 204 13.90 -4.87 -8.39
C ALA A 204 12.56 -5.38 -7.82
N ILE A 205 12.17 -4.87 -6.67
CA ILE A 205 10.91 -5.24 -6.01
C ILE A 205 10.06 -4.00 -5.76
N LYS A 206 8.75 -4.09 -6.01
CA LYS A 206 7.81 -3.02 -5.66
C LYS A 206 7.84 -2.75 -4.16
N GLU A 207 7.78 -1.49 -3.76
CA GLU A 207 7.82 -1.11 -2.34
C GLU A 207 6.69 -1.75 -1.52
N ASP A 208 5.45 -1.72 -2.03
CA ASP A 208 4.31 -2.34 -1.36
C ASP A 208 4.41 -3.87 -1.29
N TYR A 209 5.02 -4.45 -2.31
CA TYR A 209 5.25 -5.88 -2.37
C TYR A 209 6.29 -6.33 -1.35
N LEU A 210 7.40 -5.60 -1.22
CA LEU A 210 8.40 -5.81 -0.17
C LEU A 210 7.76 -5.77 1.23
N PHE A 211 6.90 -4.79 1.51
CA PHE A 211 6.21 -4.70 2.80
C PHE A 211 5.33 -5.91 3.07
N SER A 212 4.59 -6.37 2.08
CA SER A 212 3.72 -7.54 2.19
C SER A 212 4.51 -8.81 2.54
N ILE A 213 5.65 -9.03 1.88
CA ILE A 213 6.53 -10.19 2.14
C ILE A 213 7.10 -10.13 3.56
N VAL A 214 7.64 -8.99 3.98
CA VAL A 214 8.23 -8.84 5.32
C VAL A 214 7.16 -9.01 6.41
N LYS A 215 5.94 -8.51 6.18
CA LYS A 215 4.80 -8.69 7.10
C LYS A 215 4.43 -10.16 7.24
N LYS A 216 4.25 -10.88 6.12
CA LYS A 216 3.95 -12.32 6.11
C LYS A 216 5.03 -13.14 6.81
N ALA A 217 6.31 -12.79 6.61
CA ALA A 217 7.43 -13.40 7.32
C ALA A 217 7.35 -13.18 8.84
N TYR A 218 7.03 -11.96 9.27
CA TYR A 218 6.91 -11.60 10.68
C TYR A 218 5.69 -12.23 11.37
N GLU A 219 4.55 -12.30 10.70
CA GLU A 219 3.32 -12.94 11.19
C GLU A 219 3.54 -14.45 11.41
N ARG A 220 4.20 -15.13 10.47
CA ARG A 220 4.49 -16.57 10.59
C ARG A 220 5.38 -16.87 11.80
N ARG A 221 6.40 -16.04 12.10
CA ARG A 221 7.21 -16.16 13.32
C ARG A 221 6.36 -16.13 14.58
N LEU A 222 5.39 -15.22 14.66
CA LEU A 222 4.55 -15.11 15.84
C LEU A 222 3.66 -16.33 16.02
N SER A 223 3.10 -16.86 14.92
CA SER A 223 2.38 -18.12 14.96
C SER A 223 3.26 -19.29 15.41
N ASP A 224 4.51 -19.37 14.94
CA ASP A 224 5.44 -20.42 15.34
C ASP A 224 5.88 -20.28 16.81
N ASN A 225 6.21 -19.05 17.26
CA ASN A 225 6.52 -18.78 18.67
C ASN A 225 5.34 -19.06 19.60
N ILE A 226 4.09 -18.85 19.16
CA ILE A 226 2.90 -19.22 19.92
C ILE A 226 2.79 -20.75 19.99
N LYS A 227 2.97 -21.48 18.89
CA LYS A 227 2.95 -22.96 18.87
C LYS A 227 4.06 -23.58 19.74
N TYR A 228 5.25 -22.98 19.79
CA TYR A 228 6.35 -23.47 20.62
C TYR A 228 6.21 -23.12 22.10
N ASN A 229 5.62 -21.97 22.45
CA ASN A 229 5.42 -21.56 23.86
C ASN A 229 4.09 -22.04 24.46
N TYR A 230 3.13 -22.39 23.62
CA TYR A 230 1.89 -23.06 23.97
C TYR A 230 1.77 -24.30 23.07
N PRO A 231 2.59 -25.34 23.30
CA PRO A 231 2.30 -26.63 22.72
C PRO A 231 0.88 -26.98 23.17
N GLU A 232 0.03 -27.34 22.21
CA GLU A 232 -1.35 -27.74 22.47
C GLU A 232 -1.37 -28.57 23.75
N ARG A 233 -2.00 -28.04 24.81
CA ARG A 233 -2.38 -28.89 25.92
C ARG A 233 -3.29 -29.92 25.28
N GLU A 234 -2.79 -31.15 25.14
CA GLU A 234 -3.60 -32.30 24.78
C GLU A 234 -4.86 -32.23 25.63
N LEU A 235 -5.97 -31.86 24.99
CA LEU A 235 -7.30 -31.98 25.55
C LEU A 235 -7.56 -33.50 25.57
N ASN A 236 -7.05 -34.14 26.62
CA ASN A 236 -7.59 -35.40 27.12
C ASN A 236 -8.93 -35.12 27.82
#